data_AF-A0A7V5K3P4-F1
#
_entry.id   AF-A0A7V5K3P4-F1
#
_cell.length_a   1.000
_cell.length_b   1.000
_cell.length_c   1.000
_cell.angle_alpha   90.00
_cell.angle_beta   90.00
_cell.angle_gamma   90.00
#
_symmetry.space_group_name_H-M   'P 1'
#
loop_
_entity.id
_entity.type
_entity.pdbx_description
1 polymer ?
#
loop_
_entity_poly.entity_id
_entity_poly.type
_entity_poly.pdbx_seq_one_letter_code
_entity_poly.pdbx_strand_id
1 'polypeptide(L)'
;MLELGGAQQNTLYTVTRLSRDRFKPYLIAGPGGILDQEAQALEGVGVFFVPELRREINPFADLSALGQIRRKIRQVLQSNPGVQAVVHTHSS
;
A
#
# COMPACT_ATOMS: atom_id res chain seq x y z
N MET A 1 -14.26 18.23 11.67
CA MET A 1 -14.40 16.80 11.39
C MET A 1 -13.58 16.54 10.13
N LEU A 2 -12.43 15.87 10.21
CA LEU A 2 -11.72 15.42 9.00
C LEU A 2 -12.45 14.16 8.52
N GLU A 3 -13.02 14.27 7.33
CA GLU A 3 -13.89 13.31 6.66
C GLU A 3 -13.29 11.88 6.57
N LEU A 4 -14.21 10.92 6.45
CA LEU A 4 -13.89 9.53 6.11
C LEU A 4 -13.06 9.53 4.81
N GLY A 5 -11.80 9.08 4.86
CA GLY A 5 -10.93 8.99 3.69
C GLY A 5 -9.71 9.92 3.66
N GLY A 6 -9.53 10.85 4.60
CA GLY A 6 -8.42 11.82 4.54
C GLY A 6 -7.01 11.19 4.46
N ALA A 7 -6.72 10.17 5.27
CA ALA A 7 -5.42 9.50 5.25
C ALA A 7 -5.22 8.65 3.98
N GLN A 8 -6.28 7.97 3.53
CA GLN A 8 -6.26 7.13 2.33
C GLN A 8 -6.14 8.01 1.07
N GLN A 9 -6.88 9.12 0.99
CA GLN A 9 -6.77 10.11 -0.08
C GLN A 9 -5.40 10.76 -0.10
N ASN A 10 -4.85 11.13 1.06
CA ASN A 10 -3.48 11.64 1.14
C ASN A 10 -2.47 10.60 0.63
N THR A 11 -2.68 9.32 0.94
CA THR A 11 -1.84 8.22 0.43
C THR A 11 -1.90 8.18 -1.09
N LEU A 12 -3.10 8.12 -1.67
CA LEU A 12 -3.29 8.11 -3.13
C LEU A 12 -2.70 9.35 -3.79
N TYR A 13 -2.96 10.54 -3.24
CA TYR A 13 -2.39 11.80 -3.71
C TYR A 13 -0.86 11.75 -3.72
N THR A 14 -0.25 11.27 -2.63
CA THR A 14 1.21 11.18 -2.49
C THR A 14 1.79 10.23 -3.52
N VAL A 15 1.32 8.98 -3.60
CA VAL A 15 1.88 7.98 -4.53
C VAL A 15 1.66 8.36 -5.98
N THR A 16 0.59 9.12 -6.29
CA THR A 16 0.33 9.64 -7.64
C THR A 16 1.31 10.74 -8.04
N ARG A 17 1.68 11.63 -7.11
CA ARG A 17 2.49 12.82 -7.41
C ARG A 17 3.98 12.69 -7.13
N LEU A 18 4.43 11.60 -6.51
CA LEU A 18 5.86 11.33 -6.35
C LEU A 18 6.56 11.31 -7.71
N SER A 19 7.62 12.12 -7.82
CA SER A 19 8.43 12.24 -9.02
C SER A 19 9.05 10.89 -9.41
N ARG A 20 8.70 10.39 -10.60
CA ARG A 20 9.05 9.03 -11.07
C ARG A 20 10.53 8.84 -11.41
N ASP A 21 11.24 9.94 -11.64
CA ASP A 21 12.69 10.01 -11.80
C ASP A 21 13.44 9.74 -10.48
N ARG A 22 12.82 10.06 -9.34
CA ARG A 22 13.42 9.88 -8.00
C ARG A 22 12.84 8.73 -7.21
N PHE A 23 11.57 8.38 -7.45
CA PHE A 23 10.83 7.41 -6.65
C PHE A 23 10.12 6.38 -7.52
N LYS A 24 10.10 5.14 -7.02
CA LYS A 24 9.28 4.04 -7.55
C LYS A 24 8.23 3.67 -6.51
N PRO A 25 7.04 4.28 -6.55
CA PRO A 25 6.04 4.06 -5.51
C PRO A 25 5.39 2.69 -5.61
N TYR A 26 5.12 2.11 -4.44
CA TYR A 26 4.32 0.91 -4.27
C TYR A 26 3.27 1.18 -3.22
N LEU A 27 2.07 0.65 -3.42
CA LEU A 27 0.95 0.74 -2.48
C LEU A 27 0.55 -0.67 -2.06
N ILE A 28 0.50 -0.91 -0.74
CA ILE A 28 -0.03 -2.14 -0.16
C ILE A 28 -1.25 -1.75 0.67
N ALA A 29 -2.39 -2.38 0.40
CA ALA A 29 -3.66 -2.07 1.07
C ALA A 29 -4.51 -3.34 1.25
N GLY A 30 -5.49 -3.27 2.16
CA GLY A 30 -6.58 -4.25 2.22
C GLY A 30 -7.67 -3.88 1.20
N PRO A 31 -8.36 -4.85 0.60
CA PRO A 31 -9.47 -4.57 -0.33
C PRO A 31 -10.77 -4.24 0.42
N GLY A 32 -11.78 -3.80 -0.33
CA GLY A 32 -13.13 -3.49 0.16
C GLY A 32 -13.36 -2.01 0.46
N GLY A 33 -12.43 -1.12 0.10
CA GLY A 33 -12.56 0.31 0.28
C GLY A 33 -13.22 1.01 -0.91
N ILE A 34 -13.85 2.17 -0.67
CA ILE A 34 -14.43 3.01 -1.73
C ILE A 34 -13.38 3.51 -2.75
N LEU A 35 -12.10 3.52 -2.37
CA LEU A 35 -10.99 4.01 -3.20
C LEU A 35 -10.23 2.89 -3.91
N ASP A 36 -10.70 1.63 -3.83
CA ASP A 36 -10.00 0.49 -4.44
C ASP A 36 -9.87 0.64 -5.96
N GLN A 37 -10.93 1.13 -6.62
CA GLN A 37 -10.91 1.37 -8.07
C GLN A 37 -9.91 2.47 -8.44
N GLU A 38 -9.87 3.55 -7.67
CA GLU A 38 -8.89 4.63 -7.86
C GLU A 38 -7.47 4.12 -7.68
N ALA A 39 -7.23 3.31 -6.65
CA ALA A 39 -5.93 2.67 -6.42
C ALA A 39 -5.54 1.77 -7.60
N GLN A 40 -6.44 0.94 -8.11
CA GLN A 40 -6.18 0.05 -9.25
C GLN A 40 -5.91 0.80 -10.55
N ALA A 41 -6.51 1.99 -10.73
CA ALA A 41 -6.30 2.83 -11.90
C ALA A 41 -4.98 3.63 -11.86
N LEU A 42 -4.19 3.54 -10.78
CA LEU A 42 -2.94 4.29 -10.65
C LEU A 42 -1.89 3.84 -11.67
N GLU A 43 -1.45 4.77 -12.50
CA GLU A 43 -0.36 4.54 -13.44
C GLU A 43 1.02 4.73 -12.79
N GLY A 44 1.94 3.80 -13.10
CA GLY A 44 3.32 3.83 -12.59
C GLY A 44 3.44 3.61 -11.08
N VAL A 45 2.40 3.08 -10.43
CA VAL A 45 2.41 2.66 -9.01
C VAL A 45 2.21 1.15 -8.94
N GLY A 46 3.09 0.45 -8.22
CA GLY A 46 2.88 -0.97 -7.96
C GLY A 46 1.86 -1.20 -6.85
N VAL A 47 0.61 -1.47 -7.21
CA VAL A 47 -0.49 -1.68 -6.25
C VAL A 47 -0.67 -3.16 -5.92
N PHE A 48 -0.80 -3.47 -4.63
CA PHE A 48 -0.98 -4.83 -4.14
C PHE A 48 -2.01 -4.89 -3.02
N PHE A 49 -3.10 -5.60 -3.27
CA PHE A 49 -4.11 -5.86 -2.25
C PHE A 49 -3.77 -7.13 -1.47
N VAL A 50 -3.86 -7.04 -0.15
CA VAL A 50 -3.70 -8.15 0.80
C VAL A 50 -5.09 -8.48 1.35
N PRO A 51 -5.78 -9.54 0.86
CA PRO A 51 -7.16 -9.84 1.26
C PRO A 51 -7.36 -10.04 2.77
N GLU A 52 -6.34 -10.57 3.44
CA GLU A 52 -6.35 -10.81 4.88
C GLU A 52 -6.07 -9.55 5.72
N LEU A 53 -5.64 -8.45 5.09
CA LEU A 53 -5.50 -7.17 5.76
C LEU A 53 -6.88 -6.51 5.85
N ARG A 54 -7.58 -6.74 6.96
CA ARG A 54 -8.96 -6.30 7.19
C ARG A 54 -9.14 -5.61 8.53
N ARG A 55 -10.33 -5.04 8.75
CA ARG A 55 -10.65 -4.28 9.96
C ARG A 55 -10.89 -5.18 11.17
N GLU A 56 -11.49 -6.34 10.96
CA GLU A 56 -11.79 -7.29 12.02
C GLU A 56 -10.51 -7.98 12.50
N ILE A 57 -10.27 -7.94 13.81
CA ILE A 57 -9.16 -8.65 14.44
C ILE A 57 -9.34 -10.15 14.20
N ASN A 58 -8.35 -10.79 13.59
CA ASN A 58 -8.35 -12.23 13.37
C ASN A 58 -6.91 -12.74 13.33
N PRO A 59 -6.41 -13.37 14.40
CA PRO A 59 -4.99 -13.72 14.51
C PRO A 59 -4.43 -14.54 13.34
N PHE A 60 -5.23 -15.44 12.77
CA PHE A 60 -4.79 -16.25 11.63
C PHE A 60 -4.67 -15.41 10.35
N ALA A 61 -5.65 -14.54 10.08
CA ALA A 61 -5.60 -13.61 8.97
C ALA A 61 -4.47 -12.59 9.15
N ASP A 62 -4.29 -12.06 10.37
CA ASP A 62 -3.25 -11.08 10.70
C ASP A 62 -1.85 -11.67 10.47
N LEU A 63 -1.61 -12.92 10.87
CA LEU A 63 -0.36 -13.64 10.60
C LEU A 63 -0.16 -13.89 9.09
N SER A 64 -1.22 -14.26 8.36
CA SER A 64 -1.17 -14.39 6.89
C SER A 64 -0.80 -13.06 6.23
N ALA A 65 -1.49 -11.97 6.62
CA ALA A 65 -1.27 -10.62 6.09
C ALA A 65 0.16 -10.16 6.34
N LEU A 66 0.70 -10.38 7.55
CA LEU A 66 2.10 -10.07 7.87
C LEU A 66 3.08 -10.82 6.94
N GLY A 67 2.83 -12.12 6.72
CA GLY A 67 3.62 -12.93 5.81
C GLY A 67 3.61 -12.40 4.37
N GLN A 68 2.43 -12.02 3.87
CA GLN A 68 2.25 -11.48 2.53
C GLN A 68 2.89 -10.10 2.35
N ILE A 69 2.68 -9.18 3.30
CA ILE A 69 3.31 -7.85 3.31
C ILE A 69 4.83 -8.01 3.30
N ARG A 70 5.39 -8.83 4.20
CA ARG A 70 6.84 -9.07 4.28
C ARG A 70 7.39 -9.66 2.98
N ARG A 71 6.66 -10.59 2.35
CA ARG A 71 7.05 -11.18 1.07
C ARG A 71 7.04 -10.12 -0.03
N LYS A 72 6.00 -9.29 -0.10
CA LYS A 72 5.89 -8.25 -1.13
C LYS A 72 6.96 -7.18 -0.99
N ILE A 73 7.25 -6.71 0.22
CA ILE A 73 8.35 -5.77 0.49
C ILE A 73 9.68 -6.38 0.04
N ARG A 74 9.95 -7.65 0.37
CA ARG A 74 11.17 -8.34 -0.09
C ARG A 74 11.26 -8.42 -1.61
N GLN A 75 10.16 -8.76 -2.29
CA GLN A 75 10.12 -8.80 -3.76
C GLN A 75 10.41 -7.43 -4.36
N VAL A 76 9.79 -6.36 -3.83
CA VAL A 76 10.02 -4.99 -4.28
C VAL A 76 11.49 -4.59 -4.14
N LEU A 77 12.11 -4.88 -3.00
CA LEU A 77 13.53 -4.62 -2.75
C LEU A 77 14.44 -5.42 -3.70
N GLN A 78 14.11 -6.69 -3.95
CA GLN A 78 14.87 -7.55 -4.86
C GLN A 78 14.78 -7.07 -6.32
N SER A 79 13.60 -6.60 -6.75
CA SER A 79 13.41 -6.02 -8.09
C SER A 79 14.04 -4.64 -8.26
N ASN A 80 14.50 -4.01 -7.18
CA ASN A 80 15.11 -2.68 -7.19
C ASN A 80 16.44 -2.67 -6.41
N PRO A 81 17.47 -3.38 -6.90
CA PRO A 81 18.76 -3.48 -6.21
C PRO A 81 19.42 -2.11 -6.08
N GLY A 82 20.08 -1.87 -4.94
CA GLY A 82 20.79 -0.61 -4.66
C GLY A 82 19.91 0.57 -4.26
N VAL A 83 18.59 0.38 -4.17
CA VAL A 83 17.63 1.42 -3.74
C VAL A 83 17.23 1.20 -2.28
N GLN A 84 17.11 2.28 -1.50
CA GLN A 84 16.59 2.23 -0.14
C GLN A 84 15.05 2.33 -0.15
N ALA A 85 14.38 1.52 0.67
CA ALA A 85 12.94 1.62 0.87
C ALA A 85 12.61 2.58 2.00
N VAL A 86 11.72 3.53 1.72
CA VAL A 86 11.04 4.34 2.74
C VAL A 86 9.61 3.83 2.84
N VAL A 87 9.24 3.33 4.02
CA VAL A 87 7.90 2.79 4.27
C VAL A 87 7.11 3.82 5.06
N HIS A 88 6.00 4.27 4.48
CA HIS A 88 5.02 5.10 5.16
C HIS A 88 3.78 4.26 5.44
N THR A 89 3.29 4.31 6.68
CA THR A 89 2.11 3.55 7.10
C THR A 89 1.07 4.50 7.66
N HIS A 90 -0.20 4.21 7.36
CA HIS A 90 -1.34 4.87 7.97
C HIS A 90 -2.20 3.79 8.62
N SER A 91 -2.54 4.00 9.88
CA SER A 91 -3.55 3.20 10.59
C SER A 91 -4.77 4.09 10.80
N SER A 92 -5.96 3.55 10.51
CA SER A 92 -7.25 4.17 10.85
C SER A 92 -7.79 3.62 12.16
#